data_AF-A0A352VRI8-F1
#
_entry.id   AF-A0A352VRI8-F1
#
_cell.length_a   1.000
_cell.length_b   1.000
_cell.length_c   1.000
_cell.angle_alpha   90.00
_cell.angle_beta   90.00
_cell.angle_gamma   90.00
#
_symmetry.space_group_name_H-M   'P 1'
#
loop_
_entity.id
_entity.type
_entity.pdbx_description
1 polymer ?
#
loop_
_entity_poly.entity_id
_entity_poly.type
_entity_poly.pdbx_seq_one_letter_code
_entity_poly.pdbx_strand_id
1 'polypeptide(L)'
;HLSIVTAKAQTTWQRVTGILTTGSDQLIFLDTPGLLEVHDLFQRAMLGAALQALSEADVVLLVIDCMRKPSPQETARIVHAVEEAQAPIHVALNKIDEADEQQIEAWERWLAGHVPGALHQVSAADGSGVDELLEAVRSALPEGPFLYPEDDIASDPVRFFVAELVRETIFEQYHQEIPYSVFCQVEEYREAQEPIYIQMNVFVERKSQKGILIGKKGAAIRALGERSR
;
A
#
# COMPACT_ATOMS: atom_id res chain seq x y z
N HIS A 1 0.61 0.79 13.22
CA HIS A 1 1.06 0.40 11.87
C HIS A 1 -0.03 -0.46 11.25
N LEU A 2 -0.72 0.07 10.24
CA LEU A 2 -1.86 -0.59 9.58
C LEU A 2 -1.59 -0.93 8.11
N SER A 3 -0.56 -0.35 7.50
CA SER A 3 -0.03 -0.77 6.20
C SER A 3 1.49 -1.01 6.30
N ILE A 4 2.00 -1.86 5.40
CA ILE A 4 3.45 -2.07 5.27
C ILE A 4 4.05 -0.89 4.52
N VAL A 5 5.11 -0.31 5.08
CA VAL A 5 5.85 0.77 4.44
C VAL A 5 7.25 0.25 4.13
N THR A 6 7.55 -0.03 2.86
CA THR A 6 8.95 -0.28 2.44
C THR A 6 9.28 0.51 1.18
N ALA A 7 10.56 0.88 1.05
CA ALA A 7 11.10 1.64 -0.07
C ALA A 7 11.08 0.87 -1.41
N LYS A 8 10.65 -0.40 -1.42
CA LYS A 8 10.53 -1.24 -2.60
C LYS A 8 9.07 -1.27 -3.06
N ALA A 9 8.84 -1.08 -4.37
CA ALA A 9 7.51 -1.19 -4.97
C ALA A 9 6.86 -2.56 -4.67
N GLN A 10 5.54 -2.68 -4.83
CA GLN A 10 4.79 -3.95 -4.70
C GLN A 10 4.67 -4.55 -3.29
N THR A 11 4.34 -3.72 -2.29
CA THR A 11 3.96 -4.24 -0.98
C THR A 11 2.55 -4.78 -1.00
N THR A 12 1.53 -4.01 -1.32
CA THR A 12 0.15 -4.44 -1.08
C THR A 12 -0.37 -5.37 -2.18
N TRP A 13 -0.97 -6.49 -1.78
CA TRP A 13 -1.30 -7.66 -2.64
C TRP A 13 -2.66 -8.27 -2.27
N GLN A 14 -3.09 -8.11 -1.01
CA GLN A 14 -4.49 -8.20 -0.58
C GLN A 14 -4.97 -6.81 -0.17
N ARG A 15 -6.24 -6.49 -0.40
CA ARG A 15 -6.87 -5.22 -0.01
C ARG A 15 -6.79 -5.07 1.50
N VAL A 16 -5.94 -4.18 2.00
CA VAL A 16 -5.90 -3.83 3.41
C VAL A 16 -6.88 -2.71 3.63
N THR A 17 -7.77 -2.89 4.60
CA THR A 17 -8.76 -1.87 4.93
C THR A 17 -8.33 -1.15 6.20
N GLY A 18 -7.81 0.06 6.07
CA GLY A 18 -7.57 0.94 7.21
C GLY A 18 -8.83 1.74 7.53
N ILE A 19 -9.18 1.87 8.80
CA ILE A 19 -10.37 2.61 9.23
C ILE A 19 -9.93 3.78 10.11
N LEU A 20 -10.41 4.98 9.78
CA LEU A 20 -10.24 6.19 10.58
C LEU A 20 -11.62 6.79 10.85
N THR A 21 -12.07 6.70 12.10
CA THR A 21 -13.27 7.38 12.57
C THR A 21 -12.86 8.67 13.28
N THR A 22 -13.42 9.82 12.87
CA THR A 22 -13.18 11.12 13.51
C THR A 22 -14.49 11.91 13.60
N GLY A 23 -15.03 12.04 14.80
CA GLY A 23 -16.29 12.75 15.02
C GLY A 23 -17.45 12.06 14.29
N SER A 24 -18.03 12.73 13.30
CA SER A 24 -19.13 12.22 12.48
C SER A 24 -18.69 11.52 11.19
N ASP A 25 -17.39 11.41 10.93
CA ASP A 25 -16.86 10.90 9.67
C ASP A 25 -16.14 9.58 9.89
N GLN A 26 -16.31 8.64 8.96
CA GLN A 26 -15.57 7.37 8.92
C GLN A 26 -14.94 7.19 7.55
N LEU A 27 -13.62 7.19 7.50
CA LEU A 27 -12.84 6.95 6.29
C LEU A 27 -12.40 5.49 6.28
N ILE A 28 -12.62 4.84 5.15
CA ILE A 28 -12.26 3.44 4.92
C ILE A 28 -11.24 3.44 3.79
N PHE A 29 -9.97 3.37 4.15
CA PHE A 29 -8.86 3.35 3.21
C PHE A 29 -8.73 1.96 2.61
N LEU A 30 -8.97 1.87 1.31
CA LEU A 30 -8.71 0.66 0.53
C LEU A 30 -7.29 0.74 -0.01
N ASP A 31 -6.34 0.10 0.66
CA ASP A 31 -4.96 0.05 0.15
C ASP A 31 -4.89 -0.91 -1.04
N THR A 32 -4.54 -0.37 -2.21
CA THR A 32 -4.48 -1.10 -3.47
C THR A 32 -3.04 -1.31 -3.91
N PRO A 33 -2.73 -2.41 -4.61
CA PRO A 33 -1.49 -2.50 -5.37
C PRO A 33 -1.30 -1.27 -6.27
N GLY A 34 -0.06 -0.80 -6.43
CA GLY A 34 0.24 0.31 -7.32
C GLY A 34 -0.14 0.03 -8.79
N LEU A 35 -0.16 1.08 -9.62
CA LEU A 35 -0.38 0.97 -11.07
C LEU A 35 0.86 0.38 -11.77
N LEU A 36 0.96 -0.94 -11.72
CA LEU A 36 2.14 -1.69 -12.14
C LEU A 36 2.12 -2.07 -13.61
N GLU A 37 3.30 -2.34 -14.16
CA GLU A 37 3.41 -3.04 -15.44
C GLU A 37 3.15 -4.53 -15.23
N VAL A 38 2.35 -5.13 -16.11
CA VAL A 38 1.99 -6.54 -16.02
C VAL A 38 2.98 -7.40 -16.83
N HIS A 39 3.77 -8.21 -16.13
CA HIS A 39 4.69 -9.18 -16.71
C HIS A 39 4.24 -10.63 -16.51
N ASP A 40 3.36 -10.89 -15.54
CA ASP A 40 2.86 -12.23 -15.23
C ASP A 40 1.36 -12.23 -14.81
N LEU A 41 0.83 -13.43 -14.51
CA LEU A 41 -0.57 -13.60 -14.11
C LEU A 41 -0.89 -13.03 -12.72
N PHE A 42 0.09 -13.03 -11.81
CA PHE A 42 -0.08 -12.51 -10.46
C PHE A 42 -0.20 -10.98 -10.49
N GLN A 43 0.70 -10.32 -11.21
CA GLN A 43 0.65 -8.87 -11.44
C GLN A 43 -0.63 -8.44 -12.17
N ARG A 44 -1.15 -9.29 -13.08
CA ARG A 44 -2.44 -9.04 -13.73
C ARG A 44 -3.59 -9.08 -12.73
N ALA A 45 -3.59 -10.03 -11.81
CA ALA A 45 -4.60 -10.12 -10.75
C ALA A 45 -4.51 -8.92 -9.80
N MET A 46 -3.29 -8.49 -9.43
CA MET A 46 -3.08 -7.30 -8.61
C MET A 46 -3.60 -6.03 -9.28
N LEU A 47 -3.30 -5.83 -10.57
CA LEU A 47 -3.84 -4.70 -11.33
C LEU A 47 -5.37 -4.75 -11.40
N GLY A 48 -5.96 -5.93 -11.64
CA GLY A 48 -7.41 -6.12 -11.63
C GLY A 48 -8.05 -5.72 -10.29
N ALA A 49 -7.41 -6.10 -9.17
CA ALA A 49 -7.88 -5.71 -7.84
C ALA A 49 -7.79 -4.19 -7.60
N ALA A 50 -6.72 -3.55 -8.06
CA ALA A 50 -6.57 -2.09 -7.96
C ALA A 50 -7.65 -1.36 -8.77
N LEU A 51 -7.89 -1.77 -10.02
CA LEU A 51 -8.94 -1.18 -10.87
C LEU A 51 -10.35 -1.42 -10.30
N GLN A 52 -10.61 -2.61 -9.75
CA GLN A 52 -11.89 -2.87 -9.08
C GLN A 52 -12.10 -1.94 -7.88
N ALA A 53 -11.08 -1.73 -7.05
CA ALA A 53 -11.18 -0.82 -5.91
C ALA A 53 -11.47 0.62 -6.33
N LEU A 54 -10.92 1.09 -7.46
CA LEU A 54 -11.27 2.41 -8.03
C LEU A 54 -12.75 2.54 -8.38
N SER A 55 -13.37 1.44 -8.84
CA SER A 55 -14.81 1.44 -9.18
C SER A 55 -15.74 1.36 -7.95
N GLU A 56 -15.23 0.88 -6.81
CA GLU A 56 -15.98 0.75 -5.55
C GLU A 56 -15.82 1.98 -4.64
N ALA A 57 -14.81 2.82 -4.89
CA ALA A 57 -14.46 3.92 -4.01
C ALA A 57 -15.40 5.12 -4.15
N ASP A 58 -15.78 5.73 -3.02
CA ASP A 58 -16.51 7.01 -2.99
C ASP A 58 -15.62 8.21 -3.31
N VAL A 59 -14.31 8.10 -3.04
CA VAL A 59 -13.28 9.10 -3.33
C VAL A 59 -12.00 8.36 -3.73
N VAL A 60 -11.33 8.82 -4.80
CA VAL A 60 -10.07 8.26 -5.28
C VAL A 60 -8.90 9.17 -4.88
N LEU A 61 -7.90 8.62 -4.18
CA LEU A 61 -6.66 9.31 -3.87
C LEU A 61 -5.52 8.80 -4.76
N LEU A 62 -5.13 9.59 -5.76
CA LEU A 62 -3.98 9.31 -6.61
C LEU A 62 -2.70 9.84 -5.95
N VAL A 63 -1.85 8.94 -5.47
CA VAL A 63 -0.55 9.32 -4.87
C VAL A 63 0.56 9.24 -5.92
N ILE A 64 1.33 10.32 -6.08
CA ILE A 64 2.42 10.43 -7.06
C ILE A 64 3.71 10.75 -6.32
N ASP A 65 4.77 10.00 -6.62
CA ASP A 65 6.13 10.30 -6.14
C ASP A 65 6.76 11.40 -7.00
N CYS A 66 6.84 12.62 -6.47
CA CYS A 66 7.35 13.75 -7.23
C CYS A 66 8.87 13.72 -7.46
N MET A 67 9.63 12.86 -6.75
CA MET A 67 11.07 12.67 -7.02
C MET A 67 11.33 12.09 -8.41
N ARG A 68 10.33 11.45 -9.01
CA ARG A 68 10.44 10.88 -10.36
C ARG A 68 9.85 11.85 -11.37
N LYS A 69 10.40 11.91 -12.58
CA LYS A 69 9.79 12.69 -13.67
C LYS A 69 8.66 11.89 -14.32
N PRO A 70 7.59 12.55 -14.81
CA PRO A 70 6.54 11.88 -15.58
C PRO A 70 7.15 11.11 -16.76
N SER A 71 6.97 9.79 -16.76
CA SER A 71 7.40 8.93 -17.86
C SER A 71 6.20 8.51 -18.70
N PRO A 72 6.34 8.33 -20.04
CA PRO A 72 5.20 7.97 -20.90
C PRO A 72 4.44 6.71 -20.47
N GLN A 73 5.14 5.74 -19.88
CA GLN A 73 4.55 4.47 -19.43
C GLN A 73 3.71 4.67 -18.17
N GLU A 74 4.22 5.47 -17.21
CA GLU A 74 3.56 5.77 -15.95
C GLU A 74 2.35 6.67 -16.18
N THR A 75 2.50 7.72 -16.98
CA THR A 75 1.43 8.65 -17.29
C THR A 75 0.28 7.98 -18.06
N ALA A 76 0.57 7.06 -18.98
CA ALA A 76 -0.46 6.29 -19.66
C ALA A 76 -1.30 5.42 -18.70
N ARG A 77 -0.66 4.83 -17.67
CA ARG A 77 -1.38 4.05 -16.64
C ARG A 77 -2.23 4.94 -15.75
N ILE A 78 -1.72 6.11 -15.37
CA ILE A 78 -2.48 7.09 -14.60
C ILE A 78 -3.73 7.52 -15.37
N VAL A 79 -3.59 7.88 -16.65
CA VAL A 79 -4.74 8.25 -17.50
C VAL A 79 -5.77 7.12 -17.55
N HIS A 80 -5.33 5.88 -17.78
CA HIS A 80 -6.25 4.74 -17.80
C HIS A 80 -6.98 4.56 -16.46
N ALA A 81 -6.28 4.64 -15.33
CA ALA A 81 -6.90 4.53 -14.01
C ALA A 81 -7.91 5.66 -13.73
N VAL A 82 -7.60 6.88 -14.18
CA VAL A 82 -8.47 8.06 -14.08
C VAL A 82 -9.73 7.89 -14.94
N GLU A 83 -9.64 7.26 -16.12
CA GLU A 83 -10.79 6.96 -16.98
C GLU A 83 -11.74 5.92 -16.37
N GLU A 84 -11.21 4.98 -15.58
CA GLU A 84 -12.00 3.95 -14.88
C GLU A 84 -12.65 4.49 -13.58
N ALA A 85 -12.11 5.56 -13.01
CA ALA A 85 -12.61 6.14 -11.77
C ALA A 85 -13.99 6.80 -11.97
N GLN A 86 -14.96 6.43 -11.13
CA GLN A 86 -16.31 7.00 -11.13
C GLN A 86 -16.53 8.05 -10.03
N ALA A 87 -15.56 8.18 -9.13
CA ALA A 87 -15.59 9.06 -7.97
C ALA A 87 -14.69 10.30 -8.14
N PRO A 88 -14.89 11.36 -7.33
CA PRO A 88 -13.98 12.49 -7.27
C PRO A 88 -12.53 12.06 -7.01
N ILE A 89 -11.60 12.67 -7.75
CA ILE A 89 -10.17 12.36 -7.65
C ILE A 89 -9.46 13.48 -6.90
N HIS A 90 -8.71 13.10 -5.87
CA HIS A 90 -7.71 13.94 -5.21
C HIS A 90 -6.32 13.43 -5.59
N VAL A 91 -5.41 14.34 -5.91
CA VAL A 91 -4.03 13.99 -6.26
C VAL A 91 -3.10 14.43 -5.14
N ALA A 92 -2.41 13.48 -4.51
CA ALA A 92 -1.36 13.73 -3.54
C ALA A 92 0.00 13.65 -4.24
N LEU A 93 0.59 14.80 -4.52
CA LEU A 93 1.95 14.90 -5.03
C LEU A 93 2.91 14.82 -3.83
N ASN A 94 3.40 13.61 -3.56
CA ASN A 94 4.11 13.23 -2.34
C ASN A 94 5.63 13.37 -2.48
N LYS A 95 6.31 13.52 -1.35
CA LYS A 95 7.78 13.70 -1.18
C LYS A 95 8.31 15.08 -1.54
N ILE A 96 7.51 16.13 -1.30
CA ILE A 96 7.92 17.51 -1.55
C ILE A 96 9.10 17.97 -0.68
N ASP A 97 9.39 17.25 0.39
CA ASP A 97 10.52 17.46 1.29
C ASP A 97 11.87 17.10 0.65
N GLU A 98 11.87 16.17 -0.31
CA GLU A 98 13.08 15.73 -1.01
C GLU A 98 13.18 16.27 -2.46
N ALA A 99 12.05 16.61 -3.09
CA ALA A 99 12.00 16.99 -4.49
C ALA A 99 12.43 18.43 -4.76
N ASP A 100 13.04 18.64 -5.93
CA ASP A 100 13.33 19.97 -6.44
C ASP A 100 12.09 20.62 -7.10
N GLU A 101 12.13 21.94 -7.25
CA GLU A 101 11.03 22.73 -7.83
C GLU A 101 10.70 22.28 -9.27
N GLN A 102 11.70 21.87 -10.06
CA GLN A 102 11.48 21.43 -11.44
C GLN A 102 10.75 20.09 -11.52
N GLN A 103 11.01 19.20 -10.58
CA GLN A 103 10.36 17.90 -10.43
C GLN A 103 8.88 18.08 -10.07
N ILE A 104 8.58 18.94 -9.11
CA ILE A 104 7.21 19.29 -8.71
C ILE A 104 6.48 19.90 -9.91
N GLU A 105 7.00 20.99 -10.49
CA GLU A 105 6.37 21.68 -11.62
C GLU A 105 6.11 20.77 -12.83
N ALA A 106 6.99 19.80 -13.09
CA ALA A 106 6.81 18.85 -14.18
C ALA A 106 5.54 18.00 -14.02
N TRP A 107 5.28 17.55 -12.79
CA TRP A 107 4.04 16.83 -12.48
C TRP A 107 2.83 17.75 -12.49
N GLU A 108 2.90 18.92 -11.87
CA GLU A 108 1.77 19.86 -11.85
C GLU A 108 1.29 20.21 -13.25
N ARG A 109 2.24 20.52 -14.14
CA ARG A 109 1.96 20.84 -15.55
C ARG A 109 1.34 19.66 -16.29
N TRP A 110 1.82 18.45 -16.05
CA TRP A 110 1.26 17.26 -16.68
C TRP A 110 -0.15 16.98 -16.15
N LEU A 111 -0.34 17.00 -14.83
CA LEU A 111 -1.62 16.73 -14.17
C LEU A 111 -2.71 17.70 -14.59
N ALA A 112 -2.41 19.00 -14.68
CA ALA A 112 -3.36 20.03 -15.08
C ALA A 112 -4.02 19.78 -16.45
N GLY A 113 -3.35 19.02 -17.34
CA GLY A 113 -3.88 18.68 -18.67
C GLY A 113 -4.52 17.30 -18.78
N HIS A 114 -4.41 16.43 -17.77
CA HIS A 114 -4.72 15.00 -17.90
C HIS A 114 -5.56 14.41 -16.77
N VAL A 115 -5.59 15.03 -15.58
CA VAL A 115 -6.28 14.49 -14.41
C VAL A 115 -7.27 15.52 -13.87
N PRO A 116 -8.59 15.23 -13.85
CA PRO A 116 -9.62 16.16 -13.38
C PRO A 116 -9.77 16.11 -11.85
N GLY A 117 -8.69 16.39 -11.11
CA GLY A 117 -8.64 16.27 -9.65
C GLY A 117 -7.99 17.44 -8.94
N ALA A 118 -8.35 17.63 -7.67
CA ALA A 118 -7.71 18.63 -6.82
C ALA A 118 -6.30 18.18 -6.46
N LEU A 119 -5.30 19.02 -6.73
CA LEU A 119 -3.90 18.73 -6.46
C LEU A 119 -3.51 19.22 -5.07
N HIS A 120 -2.83 18.35 -4.32
CA HIS A 120 -2.31 18.59 -2.98
C HIS A 120 -0.83 18.22 -2.96
N GLN A 121 0.04 19.18 -2.65
CA GLN A 121 1.46 18.93 -2.40
C GLN A 121 1.62 18.42 -0.96
N VAL A 122 2.22 17.25 -0.78
CA VAL A 122 2.33 16.62 0.55
C VAL A 122 3.71 16.02 0.80
N SER A 123 4.08 15.94 2.08
CA SER A 123 5.17 15.10 2.58
C SER A 123 4.57 14.11 3.58
N ALA A 124 4.45 12.85 3.18
CA ALA A 124 4.03 11.80 4.10
C ALA A 124 5.10 11.52 5.19
N ALA A 125 6.34 11.96 4.98
CA ALA A 125 7.45 11.72 5.91
C ALA A 125 7.38 12.64 7.13
N ASP A 126 7.02 13.91 6.94
CA ASP A 126 6.93 14.91 8.01
C ASP A 126 5.50 15.39 8.31
N GLY A 127 4.53 15.02 7.47
CA GLY A 127 3.12 15.37 7.62
C GLY A 127 2.68 16.65 6.90
N SER A 128 3.58 17.37 6.23
CA SER A 128 3.23 18.61 5.52
C SER A 128 2.14 18.37 4.47
N GLY A 129 1.08 19.19 4.48
CA GLY A 129 -0.02 19.11 3.52
C GLY A 129 -1.01 17.96 3.76
N VAL A 130 -0.72 17.05 4.70
CA VAL A 130 -1.53 15.84 4.93
C VAL A 130 -2.87 16.18 5.57
N ASP A 131 -2.89 17.12 6.52
CA ASP A 131 -4.13 17.55 7.19
C ASP A 131 -5.06 18.27 6.22
N GLU A 132 -4.55 19.16 5.36
CA GLU A 132 -5.35 19.82 4.32
C GLU A 132 -5.90 18.81 3.30
N LEU A 133 -5.07 17.84 2.88
CA LEU A 133 -5.51 16.76 2.01
C LEU A 133 -6.61 15.94 2.66
N LEU A 134 -6.45 15.56 3.94
CA LEU A 134 -7.42 14.76 4.67
C LEU A 134 -8.76 15.48 4.79
N GLU A 135 -8.75 16.78 5.08
CA GLU A 135 -9.97 17.59 5.15
C GLU A 135 -10.66 17.71 3.78
N ALA A 136 -9.89 17.86 2.70
CA ALA A 136 -10.42 17.87 1.35
C ALA A 136 -11.06 16.53 0.97
N VAL A 137 -10.44 15.41 1.34
CA VAL A 137 -10.99 14.07 1.13
C VAL A 137 -12.27 13.87 1.97
N ARG A 138 -12.26 14.28 3.23
CA ARG A 138 -13.44 14.20 4.13
C ARG A 138 -14.63 14.97 3.57
N SER A 139 -14.39 16.17 3.05
CA SER A 139 -15.43 17.01 2.45
C SER A 139 -16.05 16.41 1.17
N ALA A 140 -15.38 15.45 0.54
CA ALA A 140 -15.87 14.76 -0.65
C ALA A 140 -16.63 13.45 -0.34
N LEU A 141 -16.67 13.01 0.93
CA LEU A 141 -17.37 11.79 1.31
C LEU A 141 -18.90 11.95 1.21
N PRO A 142 -19.62 10.92 0.77
CA PRO A 142 -21.07 10.92 0.78
C PRO A 142 -21.60 10.81 2.22
N GLU A 143 -22.77 11.41 2.46
CA GLU A 143 -23.50 11.18 3.72
C GLU A 143 -23.98 9.72 3.81
N GLY A 144 -23.71 9.06 4.93
CA GLY A 144 -24.09 7.68 5.16
C GLY A 144 -23.86 7.23 6.60
N PRO A 145 -24.36 6.04 6.99
CA PRO A 145 -24.03 5.44 8.28
C PRO A 145 -22.57 4.98 8.28
N PHE A 146 -21.98 4.87 9.48
CA PHE A 146 -20.73 4.13 9.65
C PHE A 146 -20.92 2.68 9.20
N LEU A 147 -19.93 2.17 8.46
CA LEU A 147 -19.91 0.79 7.98
C LEU A 147 -19.25 -0.15 9.00
N TYR A 148 -18.40 0.41 9.87
CA TYR A 148 -17.70 -0.30 10.94
C TYR A 148 -17.94 0.34 12.31
N PRO A 149 -17.79 -0.42 13.42
CA PRO A 149 -17.69 0.14 14.76
C PRO A 149 -16.70 1.30 14.85
N GLU A 150 -16.97 2.27 15.72
CA GLU A 150 -16.15 3.50 15.84
C GLU A 150 -14.70 3.23 16.28
N ASP A 151 -14.51 2.18 17.09
CA ASP A 151 -13.20 1.78 17.64
C ASP A 151 -12.38 0.88 16.70
N ASP A 152 -12.96 0.46 15.57
CA ASP A 152 -12.25 -0.38 14.60
C ASP A 152 -11.25 0.47 13.82
N ILE A 153 -10.00 -0.01 13.79
CA ILE A 153 -8.90 0.60 13.01
C ILE A 153 -8.58 -0.17 11.73
N ALA A 154 -9.09 -1.40 11.61
CA ALA A 154 -9.01 -2.22 10.42
C ALA A 154 -10.08 -3.32 10.42
N SER A 155 -10.49 -3.78 9.24
CA SER A 155 -11.40 -4.92 9.09
C SER A 155 -10.69 -6.28 9.13
N ASP A 156 -9.38 -6.29 8.90
CA ASP A 156 -8.61 -7.51 8.76
C ASP A 156 -8.27 -8.15 10.13
N PRO A 157 -8.29 -9.48 10.27
CA PRO A 157 -7.92 -10.13 11.53
C PRO A 157 -6.46 -9.85 11.91
N VAL A 158 -6.16 -9.81 13.22
CA VAL A 158 -4.78 -9.65 13.76
C VAL A 158 -3.75 -10.55 13.07
N ARG A 159 -4.15 -11.78 12.69
CA ARG A 159 -3.30 -12.74 11.99
C ARG A 159 -2.80 -12.24 10.64
N PHE A 160 -3.57 -11.42 9.95
CA PHE A 160 -3.15 -10.77 8.70
C PHE A 160 -1.97 -9.82 8.98
N PHE A 161 -2.11 -8.92 9.95
CA PHE A 161 -1.04 -8.00 10.34
C PHE A 161 0.25 -8.70 10.78
N VAL A 162 0.12 -9.83 11.47
CA VAL A 162 1.27 -10.68 11.82
C VAL A 162 1.98 -11.20 10.57
N ALA A 163 1.23 -11.70 9.58
CA ALA A 163 1.83 -12.17 8.32
C ALA A 163 2.52 -11.03 7.56
N GLU A 164 1.90 -9.86 7.55
CA GLU A 164 2.39 -8.66 6.88
C GLU A 164 3.67 -8.11 7.54
N LEU A 165 3.79 -8.12 8.86
CA LEU A 165 5.00 -7.70 9.58
C LEU A 165 6.21 -8.59 9.24
N VAL A 166 5.98 -9.90 9.10
CA VAL A 166 7.05 -10.82 8.67
C VAL A 166 7.42 -10.60 7.23
N ARG A 167 6.43 -10.30 6.37
CA ARG A 167 6.68 -9.97 4.97
C ARG A 167 7.48 -8.67 4.85
N GLU A 168 7.16 -7.63 5.61
CA GLU A 168 7.95 -6.39 5.71
C GLU A 168 9.42 -6.68 6.09
N THR A 169 9.63 -7.52 7.10
CA THR A 169 10.99 -7.94 7.50
C THR A 169 11.72 -8.67 6.36
N ILE A 170 11.02 -9.47 5.56
CA ILE A 170 11.59 -10.10 4.34
C ILE A 170 11.96 -9.04 3.30
N PHE A 171 11.11 -8.03 3.10
CA PHE A 171 11.38 -6.91 2.18
C PHE A 171 12.61 -6.11 2.60
N GLU A 172 12.85 -5.93 3.89
CA GLU A 172 14.03 -5.25 4.41
C GLU A 172 15.29 -6.11 4.27
N GLN A 173 15.21 -7.39 4.65
CA GLN A 173 16.37 -8.27 4.77
C GLN A 173 16.85 -8.83 3.42
N TYR A 174 15.95 -9.02 2.46
CA TYR A 174 16.26 -9.66 1.18
C TYR A 174 16.15 -8.69 0.01
N HIS A 175 16.91 -8.96 -1.05
CA HIS A 175 16.95 -8.13 -2.27
C HIS A 175 16.58 -8.97 -3.49
N GLN A 176 16.61 -8.32 -4.67
CA GLN A 176 16.31 -8.95 -5.96
C GLN A 176 14.89 -9.52 -5.99
N GLU A 177 14.70 -10.74 -6.50
CA GLU A 177 13.39 -11.38 -6.69
C GLU A 177 12.73 -11.87 -5.40
N ILE A 178 13.48 -12.07 -4.31
CA ILE A 178 12.96 -12.74 -3.10
C ILE A 178 11.75 -12.02 -2.49
N PRO A 179 11.76 -10.69 -2.24
CA PRO A 179 10.62 -10.01 -1.65
C PRO A 179 9.32 -10.16 -2.45
N TYR A 180 9.44 -10.30 -3.77
CA TYR A 180 8.31 -10.36 -4.70
C TYR A 180 7.76 -11.78 -4.93
N SER A 181 8.48 -12.81 -4.47
CA SER A 181 8.12 -14.22 -4.68
C SER A 181 7.73 -14.93 -3.38
N VAL A 182 7.32 -14.18 -2.35
CA VAL A 182 6.99 -14.74 -1.02
C VAL A 182 5.52 -14.53 -0.68
N PHE A 183 4.88 -15.59 -0.17
CA PHE A 183 3.57 -15.54 0.49
C PHE A 183 3.71 -15.96 1.96
N CYS A 184 3.30 -15.12 2.92
CA CYS A 184 3.33 -15.43 4.36
C CYS A 184 1.93 -15.74 4.86
N GLN A 185 1.78 -16.78 5.69
CA GLN A 185 0.50 -17.18 6.26
C GLN A 185 0.68 -17.68 7.69
N VAL A 186 -0.13 -17.15 8.61
CA VAL A 186 -0.23 -17.68 9.97
C VAL A 186 -0.99 -19.00 9.95
N GLU A 187 -0.31 -20.09 10.28
CA GLU A 187 -0.88 -21.43 10.42
C GLU A 187 -1.57 -21.58 11.79
N GLU A 188 -0.93 -21.07 12.83
CA GLU A 188 -1.44 -21.18 14.20
C GLU A 188 -1.19 -19.90 14.99
N TYR A 189 -2.19 -19.48 15.76
CA TYR A 189 -2.13 -18.31 16.64
C TYR A 189 -2.82 -18.65 17.96
N ARG A 190 -2.04 -18.75 19.05
CA ARG A 190 -2.54 -19.05 20.39
C ARG A 190 -2.38 -17.83 21.29
N GLU A 191 -3.41 -17.00 21.28
CA GLU A 191 -3.46 -15.75 22.04
C GLU A 191 -3.45 -15.96 23.56
N ALA A 192 -4.09 -17.04 24.04
CA ALA A 192 -4.18 -17.35 25.47
C ALA A 192 -2.89 -17.95 26.08
N GLN A 193 -1.80 -18.05 25.31
CA GLN A 193 -0.53 -18.57 25.78
C GLN A 193 0.43 -17.41 26.12
N GLU A 194 1.21 -17.54 27.19
CA GLU A 194 2.32 -16.63 27.49
C GLU A 194 3.67 -17.38 27.42
N PRO A 195 4.59 -16.98 26.54
CA PRO A 195 4.42 -15.98 25.47
C PRO A 195 3.42 -16.46 24.40
N ILE A 196 2.82 -15.50 23.67
CA ILE A 196 1.91 -15.78 22.55
C ILE A 196 2.64 -16.69 21.55
N TYR A 197 1.99 -17.79 21.17
CA TYR A 197 2.53 -18.72 20.20
C TYR A 197 1.98 -18.42 18.80
N ILE A 198 2.89 -18.23 17.84
CA ILE A 198 2.58 -17.98 16.44
C ILE A 198 3.40 -18.97 15.59
N GLN A 199 2.70 -19.77 14.78
CA GLN A 199 3.30 -20.59 13.74
C GLN A 199 2.99 -19.98 12.37
N MET A 200 4.02 -19.81 11.54
CA MET A 200 3.91 -19.20 10.21
C MET A 200 4.49 -20.10 9.14
N ASN A 201 3.80 -20.19 8.01
CA ASN A 201 4.31 -20.72 6.77
C ASN A 201 4.78 -19.58 5.85
N VAL A 202 6.00 -19.71 5.31
CA VAL A 202 6.57 -18.81 4.29
C VAL A 202 6.73 -19.60 2.99
N PHE A 203 5.93 -19.27 2.00
CA PHE A 203 5.88 -19.93 0.70
C PHE A 203 6.74 -19.16 -0.30
N VAL A 204 7.34 -19.90 -1.25
CA VAL A 204 8.13 -19.35 -2.35
C VAL A 204 7.88 -20.13 -3.62
N GLU A 205 8.10 -19.49 -4.77
CA GLU A 205 7.87 -20.11 -6.09
C GLU A 205 8.90 -21.21 -6.41
N ARG A 206 10.17 -21.01 -6.03
CA ARG A 206 11.28 -21.88 -6.46
C ARG A 206 12.10 -22.42 -5.29
N LYS A 207 12.65 -23.62 -5.49
CA LYS A 207 13.57 -24.25 -4.51
C LYS A 207 14.82 -23.42 -4.24
N SER A 208 15.32 -22.68 -5.24
CA SER A 208 16.46 -21.76 -5.06
C SER A 208 16.15 -20.66 -4.05
N GLN A 209 14.98 -20.05 -4.15
CA GLN A 209 14.48 -19.00 -3.25
C GLN A 209 14.33 -19.55 -1.83
N LYS A 210 13.79 -20.77 -1.68
CA LYS A 210 13.72 -21.48 -0.39
C LYS A 210 15.12 -21.65 0.23
N GLY A 211 16.10 -22.02 -0.58
CA GLY A 211 17.50 -22.13 -0.15
C GLY A 211 18.07 -20.81 0.37
N ILE A 212 17.73 -19.69 -0.28
CA ILE A 212 18.15 -18.34 0.12
C ILE A 212 17.49 -17.92 1.45
N LEU A 213 16.18 -18.12 1.59
CA LEU A 213 15.45 -17.78 2.81
C LEU A 213 15.94 -18.60 4.02
N ILE A 214 16.20 -19.89 3.84
CA ILE A 214 16.77 -20.74 4.89
C ILE A 214 18.20 -20.29 5.21
N GLY A 215 19.00 -20.03 4.18
CA GLY A 215 20.40 -19.67 4.31
C GLY A 215 21.26 -20.84 4.82
N LYS A 216 22.57 -20.59 4.94
CA LYS A 216 23.54 -21.61 5.37
C LYS A 216 23.19 -22.10 6.78
N LYS A 217 22.91 -23.40 6.92
CA LYS A 217 22.53 -24.05 8.19
C LYS A 217 21.32 -23.41 8.90
N GLY A 218 20.41 -22.78 8.16
CA GLY A 218 19.23 -22.13 8.75
C GLY A 218 19.50 -20.75 9.38
N ALA A 219 20.68 -20.16 9.15
CA ALA A 219 21.03 -18.89 9.78
C ALA A 219 20.14 -17.73 9.33
N ALA A 220 19.74 -17.68 8.05
CA ALA A 220 18.96 -16.56 7.51
C ALA A 220 17.50 -16.61 7.98
N ILE A 221 16.87 -17.79 8.00
CA ILE A 221 15.50 -17.96 8.50
C ILE A 221 15.42 -17.72 10.01
N ARG A 222 16.48 -18.06 10.75
CA ARG A 222 16.58 -17.73 12.17
C ARG A 222 16.64 -16.22 12.39
N ALA A 223 17.50 -15.52 11.64
CA ALA A 223 17.62 -14.07 11.72
C ALA A 223 16.31 -13.37 11.33
N LEU A 224 15.63 -13.87 10.30
CA LEU A 224 14.30 -13.37 9.91
C LEU A 224 13.31 -13.51 11.08
N GLY A 225 13.23 -14.70 11.68
CA GLY A 225 12.35 -14.97 12.80
C GLY A 225 12.70 -14.19 14.08
N GLU A 226 13.96 -13.82 14.28
CA GLU A 226 14.41 -12.98 15.41
C GLU A 226 14.05 -11.50 15.21
N ARG A 227 14.10 -10.99 13.97
CA ARG A 227 13.74 -9.61 13.62
C ARG A 227 12.23 -9.37 13.54
N SER A 228 11.47 -10.42 13.23
CA SER A 228 10.03 -10.35 13.01
C SER A 228 9.19 -10.50 14.31
N ARG A 229 9.81 -10.43 15.49
CA ARG A 229 9.19 -10.70 16.79
C ARG A 229 9.19 -9.46 17.68
#